data_AF-A0AAD3WAR3-F1
#
_entry.id   AF-A0AAD3WAR3-F1
#
_cell.length_a   1.000
_cell.length_b   1.000
_cell.length_c   1.000
_cell.angle_alpha   90.00
_cell.angle_beta   90.00
_cell.angle_gamma   90.00
#
_symmetry.space_group_name_H-M   'P 1'
#
loop_
_entity.id
_entity.type
_entity.pdbx_description
1 polymer ?
#
loop_
_entity_poly.entity_id
_entity_poly.type
_entity_poly.pdbx_seq_one_letter_code
_entity_poly.pdbx_strand_id
1 'polypeptide(L)'
;QLKTVTLLDRSMLTRVFATKDALSIALGYPFGTGAGGWEALYHQYHRTPYWFTETHNHFAQMLVEVGFPGLLIYVLLWVALAYAAVKAYARAYGEGYGAAAESIKPEARAHDSSEAQKGPAFATKIASSAMAVFALGIHSAMDFDLSLPAIAVGMYAAIAVLVSDVGEYLPTLFKSAVFRFTPRLPGKKSQKKGARAQGEALTFSLPMALTIVVALVLVPAVTLTANMLYSGIEYGSRAVYAHASGDVKLATRYLAEAAKRDKWNPSYHLELAEWAVEDYVNTKNMVSKNMVPLYLKAARHADPTNMERQIMEFQMLRKIGELDEALKSHYQLILMMPTNRSYYESFADLGRACIERHIKALSYAALEEAVREERLGNLSQCAELLETAFRILEMKRERVTGIYTKVFSPDGLNFTPKISLAAGQVAYLRGEIQESGALLEAAAKDKNLAIEAYKWLAALSEVSGYEVTFPEGFAPNTVEVHELVSVFGAIRPSK
;
A
#
# COMPACT_ATOMS: atom_id res chain seq x y z
N GLN A 1 -21.51 21.93 -22.67
CA GLN A 1 -21.23 20.86 -23.64
C GLN A 1 -21.05 19.56 -22.85
N LEU A 2 -21.98 18.62 -22.95
CA LEU A 2 -21.81 17.28 -22.39
C LEU A 2 -20.81 16.55 -23.28
N LYS A 3 -19.56 16.38 -22.82
CA LYS A 3 -18.62 15.46 -23.49
C LYS A 3 -19.20 14.06 -23.35
N THR A 4 -19.44 13.40 -24.46
CA THR A 4 -19.85 11.98 -24.49
C THR A 4 -18.75 11.15 -23.88
N VAL A 5 -19.03 10.53 -22.73
CA VAL A 5 -18.10 9.58 -22.11
C VAL A 5 -18.09 8.32 -22.96
N THR A 6 -16.97 8.02 -23.59
CA THR A 6 -16.80 6.76 -24.35
C THR A 6 -16.09 5.72 -23.50
N LEU A 7 -16.29 4.43 -23.78
CA LEU A 7 -15.60 3.33 -23.10
C LEU A 7 -14.06 3.36 -23.28
N LEU A 8 -13.57 4.19 -24.19
CA LEU A 8 -12.15 4.39 -24.49
C LEU A 8 -11.59 5.68 -23.86
N ASP A 9 -12.40 6.41 -23.09
CA ASP A 9 -11.92 7.59 -22.38
C ASP A 9 -10.88 7.19 -21.32
N ARG A 10 -9.87 8.04 -21.17
CA ARG A 10 -8.72 7.79 -20.28
C ARG A 10 -9.16 7.45 -18.85
N SER A 11 -10.17 8.14 -18.32
CA SER A 11 -10.71 7.92 -16.97
C SER A 11 -11.38 6.55 -16.80
N MET A 12 -12.06 6.05 -17.83
CA MET A 12 -12.68 4.72 -17.81
C MET A 12 -11.62 3.62 -17.94
N LEU A 13 -10.64 3.82 -18.84
CA LEU A 13 -9.54 2.87 -19.03
C LEU A 13 -8.68 2.73 -17.76
N THR A 14 -8.38 3.82 -17.06
CA THR A 14 -7.60 3.75 -15.81
C THR A 14 -8.34 3.00 -14.70
N ARG A 15 -9.66 3.13 -14.57
CA ARG A 15 -10.47 2.35 -13.62
C ARG A 15 -10.45 0.85 -13.94
N VAL A 16 -10.54 0.49 -15.23
CA VAL A 16 -10.42 -0.91 -15.67
C VAL A 16 -9.02 -1.46 -15.39
N PHE A 17 -7.97 -0.68 -15.65
CA PHE A 17 -6.59 -1.07 -15.33
C PHE A 17 -6.41 -1.25 -13.82
N ALA A 18 -6.92 -0.33 -12.99
CA ALA A 18 -6.88 -0.46 -11.54
C ALA A 18 -7.56 -1.73 -11.04
N THR A 19 -8.72 -2.10 -11.58
CA THR A 19 -9.39 -3.37 -11.25
C THR A 19 -8.55 -4.59 -11.63
N LYS A 20 -7.89 -4.56 -12.79
CA LYS A 20 -6.98 -5.62 -13.24
C LYS A 20 -5.73 -5.74 -12.36
N ASP A 21 -5.19 -4.61 -11.93
CA ASP A 21 -4.01 -4.55 -11.08
C ASP A 21 -4.36 -5.02 -9.66
N ALA A 22 -5.56 -4.70 -9.15
CA ALA A 22 -6.10 -5.25 -7.89
C ALA A 22 -6.20 -6.78 -7.91
N LEU A 23 -6.68 -7.36 -9.01
CA LEU A 23 -6.68 -8.83 -9.17
C LEU A 23 -5.26 -9.41 -9.16
N SER A 24 -4.31 -8.72 -9.80
CA SER A 24 -2.91 -9.15 -9.82
C SER A 24 -2.26 -9.12 -8.43
N ILE A 25 -2.60 -8.12 -7.61
CA ILE A 25 -2.20 -8.06 -6.19
C ILE A 25 -2.80 -9.24 -5.42
N ALA A 26 -4.11 -9.46 -5.53
CA ALA A 26 -4.79 -10.51 -4.78
C ALA A 26 -4.32 -11.93 -5.14
N LEU A 27 -3.85 -12.15 -6.38
CA LEU A 27 -3.20 -13.40 -6.76
C LEU A 27 -1.85 -13.62 -6.05
N GLY A 28 -1.12 -12.55 -5.73
CA GLY A 28 0.09 -12.61 -4.90
C GLY A 28 -0.21 -12.70 -3.40
N TYR A 29 -1.35 -12.15 -2.97
CA TYR A 29 -1.78 -12.09 -1.57
C TYR A 29 -3.21 -12.67 -1.41
N PRO A 30 -3.39 -14.00 -1.52
CA PRO A 30 -4.72 -14.60 -1.57
C PRO A 30 -5.55 -14.43 -0.29
N PHE A 31 -4.89 -14.19 0.85
CA PHE A 31 -5.52 -13.92 2.15
C PHE A 31 -5.69 -12.42 2.46
N GLY A 32 -5.36 -11.57 1.49
CA GLY A 32 -5.39 -10.12 1.63
C GLY A 32 -4.08 -9.55 2.14
N THR A 33 -3.95 -8.24 1.96
CA THR A 33 -2.76 -7.46 2.33
C THR A 33 -2.97 -6.67 3.62
N GLY A 34 -4.18 -6.68 4.18
CA GLY A 34 -4.60 -5.77 5.24
C GLY A 34 -5.13 -4.44 4.70
N ALA A 35 -5.76 -3.66 5.58
CA ALA A 35 -6.32 -2.35 5.26
C ALA A 35 -5.26 -1.37 4.74
N GLY A 36 -5.58 -0.60 3.69
CA GLY A 36 -4.62 0.29 3.03
C GLY A 36 -3.65 -0.43 2.09
N GLY A 37 -3.76 -1.75 1.95
CA GLY A 37 -2.85 -2.53 1.11
C GLY A 37 -2.97 -2.23 -0.39
N TRP A 38 -4.11 -1.69 -0.84
CA TRP A 38 -4.21 -1.11 -2.19
C TRP A 38 -3.21 0.04 -2.37
N GLU A 39 -3.35 1.08 -1.55
CA GLU A 39 -2.52 2.31 -1.60
C GLU A 39 -1.02 1.97 -1.51
N ALA A 40 -0.69 0.99 -0.66
CA ALA A 40 0.67 0.48 -0.46
C ALA A 40 1.30 -0.21 -1.69
N LEU A 41 0.52 -0.95 -2.48
CA LEU A 41 1.06 -1.93 -3.43
C LEU A 41 0.78 -1.60 -4.90
N TYR A 42 -0.28 -0.87 -5.22
CA TYR A 42 -0.75 -0.77 -6.61
C TYR A 42 0.27 -0.20 -7.59
N HIS A 43 1.12 0.72 -7.12
CA HIS A 43 2.21 1.29 -7.92
C HIS A 43 3.23 0.25 -8.39
N GLN A 44 3.38 -0.89 -7.71
CA GLN A 44 4.29 -1.96 -8.13
C GLN A 44 3.72 -2.74 -9.33
N TYR A 45 2.38 -2.85 -9.39
CA TYR A 45 1.65 -3.67 -10.35
C TYR A 45 1.26 -2.90 -11.61
N HIS A 46 0.99 -1.60 -11.49
CA HIS A 46 0.47 -0.83 -12.61
C HIS A 46 1.44 -0.75 -13.80
N ARG A 47 0.87 -0.75 -15.01
CA ARG A 47 1.63 -0.60 -16.27
C ARG A 47 1.70 0.84 -16.76
N THR A 48 0.79 1.67 -16.29
CA THR A 48 0.71 3.09 -16.64
C THR A 48 0.56 3.89 -15.35
N PRO A 49 1.28 4.99 -15.16
CA PRO A 49 1.18 5.80 -13.96
C PRO A 49 -0.23 6.41 -13.84
N TYR A 50 -0.89 6.09 -12.74
CA TYR A 50 -2.12 6.72 -12.26
C TYR A 50 -2.05 6.77 -10.73
N TRP A 51 -2.81 7.69 -10.12
CA TRP A 51 -2.87 7.88 -8.68
C TRP A 51 -4.30 7.75 -8.21
N PHE A 52 -4.58 6.71 -7.43
CA PHE A 52 -5.87 6.51 -6.79
C PHE A 52 -5.66 6.13 -5.33
N THR A 53 -6.37 6.80 -4.42
CA THR A 53 -6.43 6.42 -3.00
C THR A 53 -7.20 5.12 -2.80
N GLU A 54 -8.13 4.82 -3.71
CA GLU A 54 -8.95 3.61 -3.70
C GLU A 54 -9.05 3.00 -5.10
N THR A 55 -9.35 1.72 -5.20
CA THR A 55 -9.54 1.04 -6.51
C THR A 55 -10.69 1.60 -7.34
N HIS A 56 -11.55 2.45 -6.76
CA HIS A 56 -12.85 2.87 -7.31
C HIS A 56 -13.75 1.67 -7.70
N ASN A 57 -13.61 0.55 -6.96
CA ASN A 57 -14.40 -0.67 -7.10
C ASN A 57 -14.38 -1.44 -5.76
N HIS A 58 -15.51 -1.48 -5.04
CA HIS A 58 -15.54 -2.10 -3.71
C HIS A 58 -14.98 -3.52 -3.67
N PHE A 59 -15.36 -4.33 -4.65
CA PHE A 59 -15.02 -5.74 -4.68
C PHE A 59 -13.52 -5.90 -4.93
N ALA A 60 -12.93 -5.04 -5.76
CA ALA A 60 -11.49 -5.00 -5.96
C ALA A 60 -10.76 -4.54 -4.69
N GLN A 61 -11.26 -3.52 -3.98
CA GLN A 61 -10.71 -3.08 -2.69
C GLN A 61 -10.74 -4.22 -1.66
N MET A 62 -11.90 -4.84 -1.45
CA MET A 62 -12.11 -5.95 -0.52
C MET A 62 -11.23 -7.15 -0.88
N LEU A 63 -11.08 -7.43 -2.16
CA LEU A 63 -10.25 -8.52 -2.65
C LEU A 63 -8.77 -8.29 -2.34
N VAL A 64 -8.27 -7.06 -2.47
CA VAL A 64 -6.89 -6.71 -2.11
C VAL A 64 -6.69 -6.75 -0.60
N GLU A 65 -7.57 -6.10 0.17
CA GLU A 65 -7.35 -5.90 1.59
C GLU A 65 -7.65 -7.13 2.45
N VAL A 66 -8.71 -7.88 2.11
CA VAL A 66 -9.22 -9.01 2.91
C VAL A 66 -9.10 -10.36 2.18
N GLY A 67 -8.63 -10.34 0.93
CA GLY A 67 -8.38 -11.55 0.15
C GLY A 67 -9.63 -12.26 -0.33
N PHE A 68 -9.42 -13.41 -0.98
CA PHE A 68 -10.51 -14.28 -1.43
C PHE A 68 -11.42 -14.76 -0.30
N PRO A 69 -10.93 -15.13 0.90
CA PRO A 69 -11.81 -15.56 2.00
C PRO A 69 -12.72 -14.43 2.48
N GLY A 70 -12.19 -13.22 2.65
CA GLY A 70 -12.97 -12.05 3.06
C GLY A 70 -14.02 -11.67 2.02
N LEU A 71 -13.63 -11.65 0.75
CA LEU A 71 -14.55 -11.41 -0.36
C LEU A 71 -15.65 -12.48 -0.43
N LEU A 72 -15.30 -13.76 -0.23
CA LEU A 72 -16.27 -14.85 -0.23
C LEU A 72 -17.30 -14.70 0.88
N ILE A 73 -16.87 -14.41 2.11
CA ILE A 73 -17.77 -14.16 3.25
C ILE A 73 -18.72 -12.99 2.93
N TYR A 74 -18.16 -11.90 2.37
CA TYR A 74 -18.93 -10.74 1.96
C TYR A 74 -19.98 -11.09 0.89
N VAL A 75 -19.61 -11.81 -0.17
CA VAL A 75 -20.54 -12.24 -1.22
C VAL A 75 -21.62 -13.19 -0.68
N LEU A 76 -21.25 -14.12 0.21
CA LEU A 76 -22.20 -15.05 0.82
C LEU A 76 -23.25 -14.33 1.67
N LEU A 77 -22.90 -13.22 2.33
CA LEU A 77 -23.86 -12.37 3.03
C LEU A 77 -24.92 -11.82 2.06
N TRP A 78 -24.50 -11.26 0.92
CA TRP A 78 -25.43 -10.72 -0.08
C TRP A 78 -26.32 -11.80 -0.70
N VAL A 79 -25.76 -12.97 -1.01
CA VAL A 79 -26.53 -14.12 -1.52
C VAL A 79 -27.56 -14.60 -0.49
N ALA A 80 -27.18 -14.67 0.79
CA ALA A 80 -28.08 -15.08 1.86
C ALA A 80 -29.24 -14.07 2.05
N LEU A 81 -28.95 -12.77 1.98
CA LEU A 81 -29.96 -11.72 2.03
C LEU A 81 -30.91 -11.78 0.83
N ALA A 82 -30.38 -11.95 -0.38
CA ALA A 82 -31.18 -12.08 -1.60
C ALA A 82 -32.09 -13.30 -1.55
N TYR A 83 -31.55 -14.46 -1.16
CA TYR A 83 -32.32 -15.69 -0.97
C TYR A 83 -33.46 -15.51 0.04
N ALA A 84 -33.16 -14.91 1.19
CA ALA A 84 -34.15 -14.67 2.24
C ALA A 84 -35.26 -13.71 1.76
N ALA A 85 -34.89 -12.63 1.06
CA ALA A 85 -35.83 -11.67 0.50
C ALA A 85 -36.74 -12.30 -0.56
N VAL A 86 -36.19 -13.06 -1.51
CA VAL A 86 -36.97 -13.76 -2.55
C VAL A 86 -37.92 -14.79 -1.93
N LYS A 87 -37.45 -15.56 -0.94
CA LYS A 87 -38.27 -16.56 -0.27
C LYS A 87 -39.40 -15.93 0.57
N ALA A 88 -39.11 -14.84 1.27
CA ALA A 88 -40.11 -14.09 2.03
C ALA A 88 -41.15 -13.45 1.10
N TYR A 89 -40.71 -12.85 -0.01
CA TYR A 89 -41.58 -12.29 -1.03
C TYR A 89 -42.50 -13.35 -1.65
N ALA A 90 -41.95 -14.50 -2.05
CA ALA A 90 -42.73 -15.58 -2.66
C ALA A 90 -43.83 -16.14 -1.73
N ARG A 91 -43.56 -16.24 -0.42
CA ARG A 91 -44.59 -16.64 0.56
C ARG A 91 -45.65 -15.56 0.76
N ALA A 92 -45.24 -14.31 0.96
CA ALA A 92 -46.16 -13.19 1.16
C ALA A 92 -47.10 -12.99 -0.04
N TYR A 93 -46.58 -13.20 -1.25
CA TYR A 93 -47.35 -13.12 -2.49
C TYR A 93 -48.28 -14.34 -2.67
N GLY A 94 -47.81 -15.55 -2.35
CA GLY A 94 -48.60 -16.78 -2.44
C GLY A 94 -49.75 -16.84 -1.41
N GLU A 95 -49.51 -16.42 -0.17
CA GLU A 95 -50.52 -16.33 0.88
C GLU A 95 -51.58 -15.26 0.57
N GLY A 96 -51.18 -14.12 0.00
CA GLY A 96 -52.10 -13.05 -0.40
C GLY A 96 -53.07 -13.44 -1.53
N TYR A 97 -52.61 -14.23 -2.50
CA TYR A 97 -53.47 -14.68 -3.62
C TYR A 97 -54.32 -15.91 -3.25
N GLY A 98 -53.81 -16.82 -2.42
CA GLY A 98 -54.56 -17.96 -1.89
C GLY A 98 -55.76 -17.53 -1.05
N ALA A 99 -55.57 -16.55 -0.16
CA ALA A 99 -56.65 -15.96 0.64
C ALA A 99 -57.68 -15.20 -0.22
N ALA A 100 -57.23 -14.50 -1.27
CA ALA A 100 -58.12 -13.84 -2.22
C ALA A 100 -58.95 -14.83 -3.05
N ALA A 101 -58.37 -15.95 -3.48
CA ALA A 101 -59.08 -17.00 -4.23
C ALA A 101 -60.10 -17.78 -3.36
N GLU A 102 -59.83 -17.97 -2.07
CA GLU A 102 -60.73 -18.66 -1.14
C GLU A 102 -61.93 -17.78 -0.73
N SER A 103 -61.78 -16.45 -0.77
CA SER A 103 -62.86 -15.47 -0.54
C SER A 103 -63.91 -15.37 -1.66
N ILE A 104 -63.76 -16.12 -2.76
CA ILE A 104 -64.71 -16.16 -3.89
C ILE A 104 -65.83 -17.22 -3.68
N LYS A 105 -65.90 -17.88 -2.53
CA LYS A 105 -67.05 -18.73 -2.17
C LYS A 105 -68.15 -17.88 -1.49
N PRO A 106 -69.44 -17.97 -1.89
CA PRO A 106 -70.43 -16.93 -1.56
C PRO A 106 -70.98 -16.93 -0.13
N GLU A 107 -70.52 -17.78 0.78
CA GLU A 107 -71.17 -17.93 2.09
C GLU A 107 -70.15 -18.24 3.19
N ALA A 108 -69.59 -17.20 3.82
CA ALA A 108 -69.45 -17.10 5.29
C ALA A 108 -68.54 -15.94 5.72
N ARG A 109 -69.13 -15.04 6.50
CA ARG A 109 -68.54 -14.21 7.57
C ARG A 109 -67.51 -13.14 7.17
N ALA A 110 -67.96 -11.90 7.31
CA ALA A 110 -67.12 -10.76 7.70
C ALA A 110 -66.40 -11.06 9.01
N HIS A 111 -65.22 -11.67 8.92
CA HIS A 111 -64.21 -11.60 9.95
C HIS A 111 -62.86 -11.40 9.27
N ASP A 112 -62.32 -10.20 9.50
CA ASP A 112 -60.95 -9.77 9.25
C ASP A 112 -60.46 -9.65 7.79
N SER A 113 -61.05 -8.69 7.05
CA SER A 113 -60.46 -8.15 5.81
C SER A 113 -59.05 -7.57 5.99
N SER A 114 -58.55 -7.43 7.24
CA SER A 114 -57.19 -6.98 7.50
C SER A 114 -56.15 -8.06 7.23
N GLU A 115 -56.48 -9.35 7.27
CA GLU A 115 -55.51 -10.44 7.05
C GLU A 115 -55.15 -10.63 5.57
N ALA A 116 -56.14 -10.59 4.66
CA ALA A 116 -55.90 -10.68 3.22
C ALA A 116 -55.14 -9.45 2.67
N GLN A 117 -55.27 -8.28 3.30
CA GLN A 117 -54.57 -7.05 2.91
C GLN A 117 -53.12 -6.99 3.41
N LYS A 118 -52.76 -7.79 4.45
CA LYS A 118 -51.41 -7.86 5.01
C LYS A 118 -50.40 -8.53 4.08
N GLY A 119 -50.79 -9.55 3.32
CA GLY A 119 -49.88 -10.29 2.41
C GLY A 119 -49.27 -9.40 1.31
N PRO A 120 -50.07 -8.73 0.47
CA PRO A 120 -49.58 -7.83 -0.57
C PRO A 120 -48.82 -6.61 -0.02
N ALA A 121 -49.26 -6.04 1.11
CA ALA A 121 -48.58 -4.93 1.77
C ALA A 121 -47.21 -5.36 2.33
N PHE A 122 -47.12 -6.54 2.93
CA PHE A 122 -45.86 -7.12 3.43
C PHE A 122 -44.91 -7.47 2.28
N ALA A 123 -45.41 -8.05 1.18
CA ALA A 123 -44.62 -8.31 -0.01
C ALA A 123 -44.03 -7.02 -0.62
N THR A 124 -44.83 -5.95 -0.68
CA THR A 124 -44.39 -4.62 -1.17
C THR A 124 -43.31 -4.02 -0.26
N LYS A 125 -43.48 -4.15 1.07
CA LYS A 125 -42.48 -3.72 2.05
C LYS A 125 -41.14 -4.43 1.83
N ILE A 126 -41.13 -5.77 1.72
CA ILE A 126 -39.92 -6.57 1.45
C ILE A 126 -39.27 -6.16 0.12
N ALA A 127 -40.06 -5.99 -0.94
CA ALA A 127 -39.53 -5.59 -2.24
C ALA A 127 -38.87 -4.21 -2.18
N SER A 128 -39.49 -3.24 -1.50
CA SER A 128 -38.95 -1.88 -1.35
C SER A 128 -37.67 -1.83 -0.50
N SER A 129 -37.60 -2.58 0.61
CA SER A 129 -36.42 -2.63 1.47
C SER A 129 -35.27 -3.39 0.81
N ALA A 130 -35.55 -4.51 0.13
CA ALA A 130 -34.56 -5.23 -0.66
C ALA A 130 -34.01 -4.35 -1.78
N MET A 131 -34.86 -3.63 -2.52
CA MET A 131 -34.44 -2.71 -3.57
C MET A 131 -33.49 -1.64 -3.04
N ALA A 132 -33.80 -1.02 -1.88
CA ALA A 132 -32.93 -0.02 -1.26
C ALA A 132 -31.55 -0.60 -0.89
N VAL A 133 -31.53 -1.80 -0.27
CA VAL A 133 -30.30 -2.48 0.14
C VAL A 133 -29.43 -2.86 -1.07
N PHE A 134 -30.02 -3.46 -2.11
CA PHE A 134 -29.27 -3.85 -3.30
C PHE A 134 -28.88 -2.66 -4.18
N ALA A 135 -29.69 -1.60 -4.26
CA ALA A 135 -29.32 -0.38 -4.97
C ALA A 135 -28.09 0.27 -4.34
N LEU A 136 -28.02 0.36 -3.00
CA LEU A 136 -26.84 0.85 -2.29
C LEU A 136 -25.61 -0.05 -2.50
N GLY A 137 -25.78 -1.37 -2.46
CA GLY A 137 -24.70 -2.34 -2.70
C GLY A 137 -24.19 -2.37 -4.15
N ILE A 138 -25.07 -2.15 -5.14
CA ILE A 138 -24.69 -2.07 -6.56
C ILE A 138 -24.03 -0.72 -6.85
N HIS A 139 -24.51 0.36 -6.24
CA HIS A 139 -23.92 1.69 -6.40
C HIS A 139 -22.46 1.71 -5.90
N SER A 140 -22.18 1.09 -4.74
CA SER A 140 -20.81 0.97 -4.22
C SER A 140 -19.88 0.12 -5.09
N ALA A 141 -20.42 -0.70 -6.00
CA ALA A 141 -19.63 -1.44 -6.98
C ALA A 141 -19.05 -0.53 -8.10
N MET A 142 -19.69 0.61 -8.38
CA MET A 142 -19.44 1.41 -9.59
C MET A 142 -18.82 2.79 -9.31
N ASP A 143 -19.13 3.44 -8.19
CA ASP A 143 -18.47 4.69 -7.77
C ASP A 143 -18.65 4.92 -6.26
N PHE A 144 -17.59 5.36 -5.57
CA PHE A 144 -17.53 5.50 -4.10
C PHE A 144 -17.44 6.95 -3.61
N ASP A 145 -17.96 7.90 -4.37
CA ASP A 145 -17.77 9.34 -4.11
C ASP A 145 -18.73 9.94 -3.04
N LEU A 146 -19.34 9.12 -2.18
CA LEU A 146 -20.26 9.58 -1.12
C LEU A 146 -19.76 9.13 0.26
N SER A 147 -19.88 10.01 1.26
CA SER A 147 -19.25 9.85 2.58
C SER A 147 -19.44 8.44 3.18
N LEU A 148 -18.34 7.68 3.25
CA LEU A 148 -18.28 6.28 3.73
C LEU A 148 -19.08 6.03 5.03
N PRO A 149 -19.06 6.92 6.06
CA PRO A 149 -19.79 6.67 7.31
C PRO A 149 -21.31 6.77 7.14
N ALA A 150 -21.81 7.72 6.35
CA ALA A 150 -23.25 7.95 6.22
C ALA A 150 -23.92 6.84 5.40
N ILE A 151 -23.29 6.39 4.31
CA ILE A 151 -23.76 5.23 3.54
C ILE A 151 -23.65 3.97 4.37
N ALA A 152 -22.59 3.79 5.15
CA ALA A 152 -22.48 2.64 6.05
C ALA A 152 -23.66 2.60 7.03
N VAL A 153 -23.96 3.71 7.72
CA VAL A 153 -25.11 3.80 8.64
C VAL A 153 -26.43 3.54 7.91
N GLY A 154 -26.64 4.17 6.74
CA GLY A 154 -27.85 3.97 5.94
C GLY A 154 -28.01 2.53 5.46
N MET A 155 -26.91 1.89 5.04
CA MET A 155 -26.88 0.49 4.60
C MET A 155 -27.13 -0.46 5.76
N TYR A 156 -26.51 -0.24 6.93
CA TYR A 156 -26.77 -1.03 8.14
C TYR A 156 -28.21 -0.90 8.61
N ALA A 157 -28.79 0.31 8.57
CA ALA A 157 -30.19 0.54 8.91
C ALA A 157 -31.13 -0.18 7.92
N ALA A 158 -30.85 -0.09 6.61
CA ALA A 158 -31.65 -0.77 5.58
C ALA A 158 -31.56 -2.30 5.69
N ILE A 159 -30.36 -2.84 5.96
CA ILE A 159 -30.15 -4.26 6.23
C ILE A 159 -30.90 -4.68 7.49
N ALA A 160 -30.87 -3.89 8.57
CA ALA A 160 -31.59 -4.20 9.81
C ALA A 160 -33.11 -4.26 9.58
N VAL A 161 -33.68 -3.32 8.81
CA VAL A 161 -35.09 -3.35 8.42
C VAL A 161 -35.40 -4.61 7.61
N LEU A 162 -34.60 -4.92 6.59
CA LEU A 162 -34.78 -6.13 5.79
C LEU A 162 -34.70 -7.40 6.65
N VAL A 163 -33.66 -7.54 7.49
CA VAL A 163 -33.44 -8.69 8.38
C VAL A 163 -34.57 -8.85 9.40
N SER A 164 -35.17 -7.75 9.89
CA SER A 164 -36.32 -7.83 10.79
C SER A 164 -37.52 -8.51 10.14
N ASP A 165 -37.72 -8.29 8.83
CA ASP A 165 -38.83 -8.86 8.06
C ASP A 165 -38.51 -10.26 7.51
N VAL A 166 -37.25 -10.55 7.16
CA VAL A 166 -36.85 -11.81 6.50
C VAL A 166 -36.11 -12.80 7.42
N GLY A 167 -35.92 -12.47 8.70
CA GLY A 167 -35.03 -13.20 9.62
C GLY A 167 -35.34 -14.69 9.80
N GLU A 168 -36.59 -15.11 9.65
CA GLU A 168 -36.97 -16.53 9.72
C GLU A 168 -36.54 -17.33 8.48
N TYR A 169 -36.26 -16.66 7.37
CA TYR A 169 -35.87 -17.25 6.09
C TYR A 169 -34.35 -17.33 5.91
N LEU A 170 -33.57 -16.71 6.81
CA LEU A 170 -32.11 -16.80 6.79
C LEU A 170 -31.63 -18.26 6.96
N PRO A 171 -30.52 -18.66 6.33
CA PRO A 171 -29.91 -19.98 6.56
C PRO A 171 -29.56 -20.19 8.03
N THR A 172 -29.64 -21.43 8.51
CA THR A 172 -29.39 -21.80 9.92
C THR A 172 -28.02 -21.39 10.44
N LEU A 173 -26.99 -21.44 9.59
CA LEU A 173 -25.64 -20.95 9.89
C LEU A 173 -25.59 -19.46 10.25
N PHE A 174 -26.47 -18.63 9.68
CA PHE A 174 -26.58 -17.21 10.01
C PHE A 174 -27.53 -16.94 11.18
N LYS A 175 -28.52 -17.81 11.42
CA LYS A 175 -29.41 -17.72 12.59
C LYS A 175 -28.68 -17.90 13.92
N SER A 176 -27.59 -18.67 13.96
CA SER A 176 -26.76 -18.85 15.14
C SER A 176 -25.79 -17.70 15.41
N ALA A 177 -25.50 -16.85 14.41
CA ALA A 177 -24.60 -15.71 14.53
C ALA A 177 -25.33 -14.39 14.88
N VAL A 178 -26.61 -14.27 14.52
CA VAL A 178 -27.42 -13.09 14.85
C VAL A 178 -27.96 -13.22 16.27
N PHE A 179 -27.33 -12.49 17.18
CA PHE A 179 -27.66 -12.34 18.60
C PHE A 179 -29.15 -12.04 18.80
N ARG A 180 -29.98 -13.06 19.09
CA ARG A 180 -31.33 -12.82 19.62
C ARG A 180 -31.19 -12.51 21.11
N PHE A 181 -30.96 -11.24 21.43
CA PHE A 181 -31.18 -10.75 22.78
C PHE A 181 -32.68 -10.51 22.98
N THR A 182 -33.41 -11.55 23.36
CA THR A 182 -34.74 -11.37 23.94
C THR A 182 -34.59 -11.40 25.46
N PRO A 183 -34.53 -10.25 26.16
CA PRO A 183 -34.60 -10.27 27.60
C PRO A 183 -35.99 -10.81 27.96
N ARG A 184 -36.05 -12.05 28.46
CA ARG A 184 -37.26 -12.57 29.08
C ARG A 184 -37.49 -11.79 30.37
N LEU A 185 -38.32 -10.76 30.31
CA LEU A 185 -38.95 -10.21 31.51
C LEU A 185 -39.76 -11.34 32.18
N PRO A 186 -39.56 -11.62 33.48
CA PRO A 186 -40.27 -12.69 34.15
C PRO A 186 -41.75 -12.32 34.25
N GLY A 187 -42.56 -12.94 33.41
CA GLY A 187 -44.01 -12.93 33.55
C GLY A 187 -44.40 -13.58 34.87
N LYS A 188 -45.13 -12.85 35.71
CA LYS A 188 -45.79 -13.37 36.92
C LYS A 188 -46.53 -14.67 36.57
N LYS A 189 -46.17 -15.78 37.21
CA LYS A 189 -47.02 -16.97 37.25
C LYS A 189 -47.33 -17.35 38.68
N SER A 190 -48.65 -17.37 38.93
CA SER A 190 -49.42 -18.34 39.70
C SER A 190 -48.64 -19.30 40.60
N GLN A 191 -49.03 -19.29 41.87
CA GLN A 191 -48.71 -20.26 42.92
C GLN A 191 -48.75 -21.71 42.44
N LYS A 192 -47.73 -22.50 42.80
CA LYS A 192 -47.89 -23.78 43.51
C LYS A 192 -46.59 -24.19 44.20
N LYS A 193 -46.75 -24.78 45.39
CA LYS A 193 -45.75 -25.05 46.43
C LYS A 193 -44.79 -26.19 46.09
N GLY A 194 -43.53 -26.01 46.53
CA GLY A 194 -42.76 -27.06 47.21
C GLY A 194 -41.87 -27.96 46.36
N ALA A 195 -40.63 -27.55 46.12
CA ALA A 195 -39.48 -28.46 45.99
C ALA A 195 -38.17 -27.67 46.25
N ARG A 196 -37.27 -28.31 47.01
CA ARG A 196 -35.90 -27.93 47.35
C ARG A 196 -35.22 -27.01 46.32
N ALA A 197 -34.68 -25.88 46.78
CA ALA A 197 -33.75 -25.06 46.01
C ALA A 197 -32.43 -25.83 45.81
N GLN A 198 -32.37 -26.63 44.74
CA GLN A 198 -31.11 -26.95 44.10
C GLN A 198 -30.69 -25.67 43.36
N GLY A 199 -29.51 -25.13 43.69
CA GLY A 199 -28.99 -23.94 43.03
C GLY A 199 -29.06 -24.12 41.52
N GLU A 200 -29.76 -23.21 40.83
CA GLU A 200 -29.84 -23.20 39.38
C GLU A 200 -28.41 -23.07 38.84
N ALA A 201 -27.84 -24.18 38.40
CA ALA A 201 -26.56 -24.17 37.72
C ALA A 201 -26.72 -23.28 36.49
N LEU A 202 -25.89 -22.24 36.41
CA LEU A 202 -25.90 -21.29 35.30
C LEU A 202 -25.57 -22.06 34.00
N THR A 203 -26.58 -22.38 33.21
CA THR A 203 -26.42 -23.16 31.97
C THR A 203 -26.02 -22.22 30.84
N PHE A 204 -24.75 -22.28 30.45
CA PHE A 204 -24.27 -21.53 29.30
C PHE A 204 -24.61 -22.28 28.00
N SER A 205 -25.40 -21.65 27.11
CA SER A 205 -25.50 -22.13 25.74
C SER A 205 -24.15 -21.96 25.04
N LEU A 206 -23.78 -22.86 24.11
CA LEU A 206 -22.52 -22.78 23.35
C LEU A 206 -22.29 -21.38 22.71
N PRO A 207 -23.30 -20.71 22.13
CA PRO A 207 -23.15 -19.35 21.63
C PRO A 207 -22.82 -18.33 22.73
N MET A 208 -23.46 -18.44 23.90
CA MET A 208 -23.21 -17.54 25.03
C MET A 208 -21.78 -17.73 25.58
N ALA A 209 -21.34 -18.99 25.73
CA ALA A 209 -19.96 -19.29 26.11
C ALA A 209 -18.95 -18.72 25.09
N LEU A 210 -19.21 -18.88 23.79
CA LEU A 210 -18.37 -18.32 22.73
C LEU A 210 -18.31 -16.79 22.81
N THR A 211 -19.45 -16.11 23.03
CA THR A 211 -19.48 -14.65 23.11
C THR A 211 -18.76 -14.10 24.34
N ILE A 212 -18.84 -14.81 25.47
CA ILE A 212 -18.10 -14.45 26.69
C ILE A 212 -16.60 -14.65 26.46
N VAL A 213 -16.19 -15.76 25.84
CA VAL A 213 -14.77 -15.99 25.50
C VAL A 213 -14.26 -14.92 24.53
N VAL A 214 -15.03 -14.62 23.48
CA VAL A 214 -14.71 -13.57 22.51
C VAL A 214 -14.60 -12.20 23.21
N ALA A 215 -15.52 -11.86 24.12
CA ALA A 215 -15.47 -10.61 24.88
C ALA A 215 -14.27 -10.56 25.85
N LEU A 216 -13.97 -11.67 26.55
CA LEU A 216 -12.82 -11.79 27.45
C LEU A 216 -11.47 -11.70 26.73
N VAL A 217 -11.44 -11.96 25.42
CA VAL A 217 -10.22 -11.78 24.60
C VAL A 217 -10.20 -10.39 23.96
N LEU A 218 -11.28 -9.98 23.29
CA LEU A 218 -11.35 -8.71 22.56
C LEU A 218 -11.28 -7.50 23.47
N VAL A 219 -11.98 -7.49 24.61
CA VAL A 219 -12.01 -6.31 25.49
C VAL A 219 -10.63 -6.03 26.08
N PRO A 220 -9.90 -7.02 26.66
CA PRO A 220 -8.52 -6.79 27.09
C PRO A 220 -7.59 -6.47 25.92
N ALA A 221 -7.72 -7.13 24.77
CA ALA A 221 -6.90 -6.82 23.60
C ALA A 221 -7.06 -5.35 23.19
N VAL A 222 -8.30 -4.87 23.05
CA VAL A 222 -8.59 -3.48 22.68
C VAL A 222 -8.12 -2.50 23.76
N THR A 223 -8.41 -2.76 25.03
CA THR A 223 -8.07 -1.83 26.12
C THR A 223 -6.57 -1.77 26.42
N LEU A 224 -5.87 -2.91 26.37
CA LEU A 224 -4.41 -2.95 26.53
C LEU A 224 -3.70 -2.27 25.37
N THR A 225 -4.11 -2.56 24.12
CA THR A 225 -3.55 -1.89 22.94
C THR A 225 -3.83 -0.39 22.99
N ALA A 226 -5.06 0.03 23.32
CA ALA A 226 -5.40 1.44 23.46
C ALA A 226 -4.56 2.14 24.54
N ASN A 227 -4.35 1.50 25.70
CA ASN A 227 -3.51 2.05 26.76
C ASN A 227 -2.04 2.16 26.35
N MET A 228 -1.51 1.17 25.60
CA MET A 228 -0.15 1.22 25.05
C MET A 228 0.01 2.40 24.10
N LEU A 229 -0.89 2.54 23.11
CA LEU A 229 -0.89 3.64 22.14
C LEU A 229 -1.04 5.01 22.82
N TYR A 230 -1.98 5.13 23.76
CA TYR A 230 -2.19 6.35 24.53
C TYR A 230 -0.93 6.76 25.30
N SER A 231 -0.28 5.80 25.98
CA SER A 231 0.97 6.09 26.69
C SER A 231 2.10 6.51 25.73
N GLY A 232 2.15 5.95 24.52
CA GLY A 232 3.07 6.39 23.46
C GLY A 232 2.87 7.86 23.10
N ILE A 233 1.63 8.28 22.87
CA ILE A 233 1.27 9.68 22.58
C ILE A 233 1.67 10.61 23.73
N GLU A 234 1.45 10.19 24.98
CA GLU A 234 1.83 10.98 26.16
C GLU A 234 3.35 11.21 26.22
N TYR A 235 4.14 10.15 26.04
CA TYR A 235 5.61 10.26 26.01
C TYR A 235 6.10 11.06 24.80
N GLY A 236 5.50 10.88 23.63
CA GLY A 236 5.81 11.67 22.43
C GLY A 236 5.56 13.16 22.66
N SER A 237 4.42 13.50 23.27
CA SER A 237 4.11 14.89 23.63
C SER A 237 5.14 15.47 24.60
N ARG A 238 5.54 14.72 25.63
CA ARG A 238 6.60 15.13 26.57
C ARG A 238 7.95 15.32 25.88
N ALA A 239 8.27 14.51 24.86
CA ALA A 239 9.49 14.66 24.09
C ALA A 239 9.52 15.99 23.33
N VAL A 240 8.42 16.35 22.66
CA VAL A 240 8.29 17.63 21.94
C VAL A 240 8.45 18.82 22.89
N TYR A 241 7.81 18.79 24.07
CA TYR A 241 7.97 19.86 25.07
C TYR A 241 9.42 19.96 25.59
N ALA A 242 10.05 18.83 25.91
CA ALA A 242 11.45 18.81 26.35
C ALA A 242 12.38 19.35 25.26
N HIS A 243 12.15 18.99 24.00
CA HIS A 243 12.92 19.48 22.86
C HIS A 243 12.77 21.00 22.71
N ALA A 244 11.53 21.51 22.77
CA ALA A 244 11.23 22.94 22.70
C ALA A 244 11.87 23.74 23.86
N SER A 245 12.07 23.12 25.02
CA SER A 245 12.78 23.73 26.16
C SER A 245 14.30 23.68 26.07
N GLY A 246 14.86 23.05 25.01
CA GLY A 246 16.30 22.90 24.79
C GLY A 246 16.93 21.68 25.49
N ASP A 247 16.16 20.88 26.24
CA ASP A 247 16.66 19.64 26.83
C ASP A 247 16.55 18.47 25.85
N VAL A 248 17.43 18.48 24.86
CA VAL A 248 17.48 17.47 23.79
C VAL A 248 17.73 16.06 24.35
N LYS A 249 18.50 15.93 25.45
CA LYS A 249 18.78 14.61 26.05
C LYS A 249 17.52 14.02 26.68
N LEU A 250 16.74 14.83 27.39
CA LEU A 250 15.47 14.40 27.96
C LEU A 250 14.44 14.12 26.85
N ALA A 251 14.39 14.97 25.82
CA ALA A 251 13.53 14.78 24.66
C ALA A 251 13.76 13.44 23.98
N THR A 252 15.01 13.13 23.64
CA THR A 252 15.40 11.84 23.02
C THR A 252 15.03 10.65 23.89
N ARG A 253 15.15 10.75 25.22
CA ARG A 253 14.72 9.68 26.15
C ARG A 253 13.21 9.48 26.12
N TYR A 254 12.43 10.56 26.16
CA TYR A 254 10.98 10.45 26.09
C TYR A 254 10.51 9.90 24.74
N LEU A 255 11.14 10.32 23.65
CA LEU A 255 10.80 9.85 22.31
C LEU A 255 11.16 8.37 22.12
N ALA A 256 12.29 7.93 22.67
CA ALA A 256 12.66 6.52 22.69
C ALA A 256 11.68 5.67 23.54
N GLU A 257 11.17 6.20 24.65
CA GLU A 257 10.11 5.53 25.43
C GLU A 257 8.77 5.50 24.66
N ALA A 258 8.41 6.57 23.95
CA ALA A 258 7.25 6.60 23.08
C ALA A 258 7.31 5.49 22.02
N ALA A 259 8.45 5.38 21.34
CA ALA A 259 8.71 4.35 20.33
C ALA A 259 8.64 2.91 20.89
N LYS A 260 9.00 2.69 22.16
CA LYS A 260 8.85 1.38 22.81
C LYS A 260 7.39 1.01 23.08
N ARG A 261 6.56 2.01 23.42
CA ARG A 261 5.13 1.82 23.77
C ARG A 261 4.27 1.65 22.53
N ASP A 262 4.56 2.42 21.50
CA ASP A 262 3.86 2.40 20.22
C ASP A 262 4.86 2.12 19.09
N LYS A 263 5.14 0.82 18.93
CA LYS A 263 6.13 0.30 17.98
C LYS A 263 5.68 0.40 16.51
N TRP A 264 4.39 0.64 16.28
CA TRP A 264 3.80 0.72 14.95
C TRP A 264 3.73 2.14 14.42
N ASN A 265 4.06 3.13 15.25
CA ASN A 265 4.17 4.52 14.82
C ASN A 265 5.62 4.84 14.44
N PRO A 266 5.95 4.89 13.13
CA PRO A 266 7.31 5.20 12.69
C PRO A 266 7.71 6.65 12.92
N SER A 267 6.76 7.56 13.21
CA SER A 267 7.06 8.98 13.36
C SER A 267 8.07 9.22 14.48
N TYR A 268 7.99 8.46 15.59
CA TYR A 268 8.97 8.56 16.67
C TYR A 268 10.38 8.18 16.21
N HIS A 269 10.51 7.16 15.36
CA HIS A 269 11.79 6.74 14.81
C HIS A 269 12.32 7.72 13.77
N LEU A 270 11.44 8.31 12.95
CA LEU A 270 11.82 9.34 11.97
C LEU A 270 12.30 10.61 12.67
N GLU A 271 11.61 11.04 13.73
CA GLU A 271 12.01 12.21 14.52
C GLU A 271 13.33 11.97 15.27
N LEU A 272 13.54 10.78 15.84
CA LEU A 272 14.85 10.37 16.38
C LEU A 272 15.96 10.40 15.32
N ALA A 273 15.67 9.94 14.10
CA ALA A 273 16.61 9.99 12.98
C ALA A 273 16.92 11.44 12.58
N GLU A 274 15.90 12.28 12.49
CA GLU A 274 16.04 13.69 12.12
C GLU A 274 16.91 14.46 13.13
N TRP A 275 16.65 14.31 14.44
CA TRP A 275 17.47 14.95 15.48
C TRP A 275 18.92 14.43 15.46
N ALA A 276 19.14 13.15 15.16
CA ALA A 276 20.47 12.59 15.02
C ALA A 276 21.20 13.10 13.75
N VAL A 277 20.48 13.31 12.64
CA VAL A 277 21.02 13.98 11.45
C VAL A 277 21.41 15.41 11.77
N GLU A 278 20.55 16.17 12.45
CA GLU A 278 20.81 17.56 12.82
C GLU A 278 22.05 17.68 13.72
N ASP A 279 22.13 16.86 14.78
CA ASP A 279 23.31 16.83 15.65
C ASP A 279 24.57 16.51 14.83
N TYR A 280 24.56 15.48 13.99
CA TYR A 280 25.72 15.17 13.15
C TYR A 280 26.10 16.31 12.20
N VAL A 281 25.13 16.95 11.54
CA VAL A 281 25.41 18.04 10.60
C VAL A 281 26.09 19.20 11.32
N ASN A 282 25.62 19.55 12.52
CA ASN A 282 26.08 20.68 13.33
C ASN A 282 27.38 20.40 14.10
N THR A 283 27.53 19.21 14.67
CA THR A 283 28.62 18.89 15.62
C THR A 283 29.63 17.87 15.09
N LYS A 284 29.32 17.21 13.96
CA LYS A 284 30.07 16.06 13.42
C LYS A 284 30.16 14.87 14.39
N ASN A 285 29.21 14.74 15.30
CA ASN A 285 29.13 13.62 16.25
C ASN A 285 28.86 12.28 15.54
N MET A 286 29.87 11.39 15.56
CA MET A 286 29.80 10.08 14.91
C MET A 286 28.81 9.12 15.56
N VAL A 287 28.49 9.28 16.86
CA VAL A 287 27.48 8.45 17.51
C VAL A 287 26.11 8.72 16.87
N SER A 288 25.77 9.99 16.67
CA SER A 288 24.51 10.39 16.03
C SER A 288 24.46 9.90 14.59
N LYS A 289 25.55 10.04 13.83
CA LYS A 289 25.68 9.48 12.49
C LYS A 289 25.35 7.98 12.45
N ASN A 290 25.94 7.18 13.35
CA ASN A 290 25.77 5.73 13.37
C ASN A 290 24.38 5.28 13.84
N MET A 291 23.65 6.14 14.56
CA MET A 291 22.28 5.86 15.01
C MET A 291 21.23 6.08 13.91
N VAL A 292 21.49 6.99 12.96
CA VAL A 292 20.53 7.32 11.89
C VAL A 292 20.06 6.08 11.10
N PRO A 293 20.93 5.20 10.57
CA PRO A 293 20.48 4.00 9.87
C PRO A 293 19.65 3.05 10.74
N LEU A 294 19.91 2.99 12.05
CA LEU A 294 19.16 2.14 12.98
C LEU A 294 17.75 2.66 13.19
N TYR A 295 17.60 3.98 13.38
CA TYR A 295 16.29 4.62 13.52
C TYR A 295 15.48 4.52 12.23
N LEU A 296 16.10 4.78 11.07
CA LEU A 296 15.45 4.65 9.78
C LEU A 296 15.02 3.21 9.48
N LYS A 297 15.85 2.23 9.82
CA LYS A 297 15.47 0.81 9.74
C LYS A 297 14.26 0.51 10.63
N ALA A 298 14.20 1.03 11.85
CA ALA A 298 13.05 0.84 12.74
C ALA A 298 11.77 1.50 12.19
N ALA A 299 11.88 2.71 11.64
CA ALA A 299 10.77 3.39 10.95
C ALA A 299 10.24 2.56 9.77
N ARG A 300 11.14 1.99 8.96
CA ARG A 300 10.78 1.12 7.83
C ARG A 300 10.08 -0.17 8.26
N HIS A 301 10.42 -0.74 9.42
CA HIS A 301 9.72 -1.93 9.92
C HIS A 301 8.30 -1.61 10.40
N ALA A 302 8.08 -0.40 10.95
CA ALA A 302 6.78 0.04 11.42
C ALA A 302 5.84 0.38 10.25
N ASP A 303 6.36 0.93 9.15
CA ASP A 303 5.59 1.11 7.91
C ASP A 303 6.47 0.86 6.67
N PRO A 304 6.51 -0.38 6.17
CA PRO A 304 7.37 -0.75 5.03
C PRO A 304 6.84 -0.25 3.68
N THR A 305 5.58 0.19 3.62
CA THR A 305 4.88 0.48 2.37
C THR A 305 4.70 1.97 2.10
N ASN A 306 4.96 2.82 3.09
CA ASN A 306 4.83 4.26 2.92
C ASN A 306 6.03 4.87 2.18
N MET A 307 5.73 5.38 1.00
CA MET A 307 6.72 5.93 0.09
C MET A 307 7.32 7.25 0.57
N GLU A 308 6.53 8.11 1.21
CA GLU A 308 7.02 9.39 1.74
C GLU A 308 8.14 9.16 2.77
N ARG A 309 7.97 8.14 3.62
CA ARG A 309 8.97 7.76 4.62
C ARG A 309 10.23 7.20 3.99
N GLN A 310 10.07 6.43 2.92
CA GLN A 310 11.22 5.94 2.16
C GLN A 310 11.98 7.10 1.48
N ILE A 311 11.26 8.10 0.95
CA ILE A 311 11.87 9.34 0.45
C ILE A 311 12.68 10.04 1.54
N MET A 312 12.12 10.19 2.74
CA MET A 312 12.84 10.77 3.88
C MET A 312 14.10 9.96 4.23
N GLU A 313 14.02 8.63 4.21
CA GLU A 313 15.12 7.74 4.54
C GLU A 313 16.37 7.99 3.67
N PHE A 314 16.25 7.89 2.34
CA PHE A 314 17.42 8.09 1.49
C PHE A 314 17.94 9.54 1.56
N GLN A 315 17.05 10.52 1.75
CA GLN A 315 17.44 11.93 1.90
C GLN A 315 18.26 12.16 3.17
N MET A 316 17.87 11.57 4.30
CA MET A 316 18.60 11.63 5.56
C MET A 316 19.95 10.94 5.46
N LEU A 317 20.00 9.74 4.86
CA LEU A 317 21.26 9.01 4.61
C LEU A 317 22.21 9.83 3.72
N ARG A 318 21.68 10.47 2.68
CA ARG A 318 22.48 11.37 1.82
C ARG A 318 23.03 12.58 2.59
N LYS A 319 22.23 13.20 3.48
CA LYS A 319 22.67 14.34 4.31
C LYS A 319 23.85 14.00 5.21
N ILE A 320 23.93 12.76 5.71
CA ILE A 320 25.03 12.31 6.56
C ILE A 320 26.20 11.68 5.77
N GLY A 321 26.11 11.65 4.45
CA GLY A 321 27.15 11.08 3.57
C GLY A 321 27.17 9.55 3.51
N GLU A 322 26.13 8.86 3.96
CA GLU A 322 25.99 7.40 3.83
C GLU A 322 25.39 7.05 2.45
N LEU A 323 26.20 7.24 1.40
CA LEU A 323 25.75 7.12 0.01
C LEU A 323 25.34 5.69 -0.38
N ASP A 324 26.03 4.67 0.11
CA ASP A 324 25.74 3.27 -0.20
C ASP A 324 24.36 2.86 0.34
N GLU A 325 24.09 3.19 1.61
CA GLU A 325 22.79 2.93 2.23
C GLU A 325 21.69 3.84 1.65
N ALA A 326 22.02 5.09 1.30
CA ALA A 326 21.10 5.96 0.59
C ALA A 326 20.71 5.36 -0.77
N LEU A 327 21.66 4.79 -1.52
CA LEU A 327 21.39 4.15 -2.80
C LEU A 327 20.51 2.91 -2.63
N LYS A 328 20.82 2.04 -1.66
CA LYS A 328 19.98 0.86 -1.35
C LYS A 328 18.56 1.25 -0.95
N SER A 329 18.43 2.32 -0.16
CA SER A 329 17.13 2.87 0.24
C SER A 329 16.39 3.40 -0.99
N HIS A 330 17.00 4.26 -1.80
CA HIS A 330 16.37 4.80 -3.02
C HIS A 330 15.99 3.69 -4.02
N TYR A 331 16.78 2.63 -4.14
CA TYR A 331 16.42 1.48 -4.97
C TYR A 331 15.06 0.87 -4.57
N GLN A 332 14.66 0.92 -3.30
CA GLN A 332 13.31 0.48 -2.90
C GLN A 332 12.23 1.39 -3.49
N LEU A 333 12.45 2.69 -3.65
CA LEU A 333 11.51 3.60 -4.33
C LEU A 333 11.31 3.20 -5.79
N ILE A 334 12.36 2.74 -6.46
CA ILE A 334 12.27 2.17 -7.81
C ILE A 334 11.37 0.94 -7.82
N LEU A 335 11.53 0.05 -6.84
CA LEU A 335 10.67 -1.14 -6.72
C LEU A 335 9.22 -0.78 -6.39
N MET A 336 9.00 0.27 -5.59
CA MET A 336 7.67 0.76 -5.21
C MET A 336 6.95 1.48 -6.34
N MET A 337 7.66 2.27 -7.16
CA MET A 337 7.11 3.00 -8.32
C MET A 337 7.97 2.82 -9.58
N PRO A 338 7.96 1.63 -10.20
CA PRO A 338 8.81 1.33 -11.35
C PRO A 338 8.37 2.04 -12.65
N THR A 339 7.26 2.79 -12.63
CA THR A 339 6.80 3.61 -13.76
C THR A 339 7.08 5.11 -13.56
N ASN A 340 7.76 5.51 -12.48
CA ASN A 340 8.09 6.90 -12.21
C ASN A 340 9.52 7.23 -12.67
N ARG A 341 9.66 7.78 -13.88
CA ARG A 341 10.96 8.17 -14.45
C ARG A 341 11.77 9.13 -13.57
N SER A 342 11.13 10.03 -12.83
CA SER A 342 11.84 10.98 -11.98
C SER A 342 12.62 10.29 -10.86
N TYR A 343 12.13 9.15 -10.36
CA TYR A 343 12.88 8.37 -9.39
C TYR A 343 14.13 7.77 -10.00
N TYR A 344 14.07 7.25 -11.24
CA TYR A 344 15.26 6.78 -11.96
C TYR A 344 16.29 7.88 -12.20
N GLU A 345 15.86 9.11 -12.47
CA GLU A 345 16.78 10.25 -12.61
C GLU A 345 17.50 10.58 -11.31
N SER A 346 16.76 10.69 -10.20
CA SER A 346 17.36 10.94 -8.89
C SER A 346 18.21 9.75 -8.39
N PHE A 347 17.85 8.53 -8.78
CA PHE A 347 18.61 7.31 -8.52
C PHE A 347 19.91 7.30 -9.31
N ALA A 348 19.87 7.69 -10.59
CA ALA A 348 21.05 7.86 -11.43
C ALA A 348 22.02 8.90 -10.84
N ASP A 349 21.52 10.06 -10.43
CA ASP A 349 22.36 11.09 -9.80
C ASP A 349 23.03 10.57 -8.50
N LEU A 350 22.28 9.85 -7.66
CA LEU A 350 22.80 9.27 -6.41
C LEU A 350 23.81 8.14 -6.68
N GLY A 351 23.53 7.26 -7.64
CA GLY A 351 24.40 6.16 -8.01
C GLY A 351 25.70 6.63 -8.64
N ARG A 352 25.67 7.69 -9.45
CA ARG A 352 26.87 8.37 -9.98
C ARG A 352 27.74 8.91 -8.85
N ALA A 353 27.13 9.58 -7.86
CA ALA A 353 27.86 10.04 -6.68
C ALA A 353 28.46 8.88 -5.85
N CYS A 354 27.77 7.74 -5.76
CA CYS A 354 28.33 6.53 -5.15
C CYS A 354 29.55 6.01 -5.93
N ILE A 355 29.41 5.84 -7.25
CA ILE A 355 30.47 5.37 -8.14
C ILE A 355 31.70 6.28 -8.04
N GLU A 356 31.51 7.59 -8.17
CA GLU A 356 32.60 8.57 -8.12
C GLU A 356 33.35 8.53 -6.78
N ARG A 357 32.63 8.37 -5.65
CA ARG A 357 33.24 8.22 -4.33
C ARG A 357 34.15 7.00 -4.26
N HIS A 358 33.69 5.85 -4.76
CA HIS A 358 34.49 4.62 -4.70
C HIS A 358 35.65 4.63 -5.68
N ILE A 359 35.50 5.22 -6.88
CA ILE A 359 36.60 5.41 -7.83
C ILE A 359 37.70 6.30 -7.21
N LYS A 360 37.32 7.45 -6.62
CA LYS A 360 38.27 8.31 -5.91
C LYS A 360 38.94 7.59 -4.74
N ALA A 361 38.19 6.75 -4.03
CA ALA A 361 38.77 5.93 -2.96
C ALA A 361 39.77 4.89 -3.47
N LEU A 362 39.62 4.42 -4.72
CA LEU A 362 40.53 3.46 -5.37
C LEU A 362 41.77 4.14 -5.98
N SER A 363 41.75 5.45 -6.26
CA SER A 363 42.88 6.18 -6.84
C SER A 363 43.98 6.53 -5.83
N TYR A 364 43.74 6.36 -4.52
CA TYR A 364 44.76 6.59 -3.50
C TYR A 364 45.90 5.58 -3.62
N ALA A 365 47.13 6.10 -3.77
CA ALA A 365 48.34 5.28 -3.77
C ALA A 365 48.51 4.56 -2.41
N ALA A 366 48.97 3.31 -2.46
CA ALA A 366 49.28 2.45 -1.31
C ALA A 366 48.09 1.86 -0.53
N LEU A 367 46.96 1.58 -1.19
CA LEU A 367 45.89 0.76 -0.59
C LEU A 367 46.38 -0.66 -0.31
N GLU A 368 46.09 -1.18 0.89
CA GLU A 368 46.19 -2.61 1.17
C GLU A 368 45.22 -3.39 0.28
N GLU A 369 45.65 -4.57 -0.19
CA GLU A 369 44.87 -5.38 -1.14
C GLU A 369 43.46 -5.69 -0.61
N ALA A 370 43.32 -6.00 0.69
CA ALA A 370 42.03 -6.26 1.31
C ALA A 370 41.08 -5.05 1.25
N VAL A 371 41.60 -3.84 1.47
CA VAL A 371 40.81 -2.60 1.37
C VAL A 371 40.42 -2.32 -0.09
N ARG A 372 41.32 -2.63 -1.02
CA ARG A 372 41.06 -2.50 -2.46
C ARG A 372 39.93 -3.42 -2.91
N GLU A 373 39.97 -4.69 -2.49
CA GLU A 373 38.91 -5.67 -2.77
C GLU A 373 37.56 -5.22 -2.20
N GLU A 374 37.53 -4.72 -0.95
CA GLU A 374 36.32 -4.18 -0.33
C GLU A 374 35.73 -3.02 -1.15
N ARG A 375 36.58 -2.08 -1.58
CA ARG A 375 36.16 -0.90 -2.37
C ARG A 375 35.66 -1.30 -3.76
N LEU A 376 36.30 -2.26 -4.41
CA LEU A 376 35.80 -2.84 -5.67
C LEU A 376 34.46 -3.55 -5.48
N GLY A 377 34.27 -4.25 -4.36
CA GLY A 377 32.99 -4.86 -4.00
C GLY A 377 31.87 -3.83 -3.84
N ASN A 378 32.13 -2.73 -3.14
CA ASN A 378 31.16 -1.65 -2.98
C ASN A 378 30.85 -0.94 -4.31
N LEU A 379 31.87 -0.69 -5.14
CA LEU A 379 31.69 -0.15 -6.50
C LEU A 379 30.82 -1.07 -7.36
N SER A 380 31.08 -2.38 -7.32
CA SER A 380 30.28 -3.42 -7.97
C SER A 380 28.82 -3.38 -7.52
N GLN A 381 28.58 -3.26 -6.21
CA GLN A 381 27.22 -3.19 -5.68
C GLN A 381 26.46 -1.94 -6.16
N CYS A 382 27.11 -0.77 -6.22
CA CYS A 382 26.49 0.44 -6.76
C CYS A 382 26.16 0.30 -8.26
N ALA A 383 27.06 -0.31 -9.04
CA ALA A 383 26.83 -0.57 -10.46
C ALA A 383 25.69 -1.57 -10.72
N GLU A 384 25.62 -2.65 -9.93
CA GLU A 384 24.57 -3.68 -10.04
C GLU A 384 23.17 -3.13 -9.72
N LEU A 385 23.06 -2.28 -8.70
CA LEU A 385 21.81 -1.61 -8.35
C LEU A 385 21.32 -0.68 -9.47
N LEU A 386 22.23 0.08 -10.09
CA LEU A 386 21.93 0.95 -11.23
C LEU A 386 21.46 0.16 -12.45
N GLU A 387 22.22 -0.86 -12.85
CA GLU A 387 21.85 -1.70 -13.98
C GLU A 387 20.49 -2.38 -13.75
N THR A 388 20.28 -2.97 -12.57
CA THR A 388 19.02 -3.65 -12.27
C THR A 388 17.85 -2.67 -12.32
N ALA A 389 18.00 -1.45 -11.81
CA ALA A 389 16.97 -0.43 -11.93
C ALA A 389 16.70 -0.08 -13.40
N PHE A 390 17.73 0.17 -14.21
CA PHE A 390 17.55 0.55 -15.61
C PHE A 390 16.92 -0.57 -16.45
N ARG A 391 17.25 -1.83 -16.16
CA ARG A 391 16.57 -3.00 -16.76
C ARG A 391 15.09 -3.05 -16.37
N ILE A 392 14.73 -2.69 -15.13
CA ILE A 392 13.31 -2.58 -14.72
C ILE A 392 12.62 -1.49 -15.53
N LEU A 393 13.26 -0.32 -15.72
CA LEU A 393 12.69 0.78 -16.49
C LEU A 393 12.37 0.36 -17.94
N GLU A 394 13.33 -0.29 -18.60
CA GLU A 394 13.14 -0.79 -19.97
C GLU A 394 12.06 -1.87 -20.06
N MET A 395 12.09 -2.85 -19.16
CA MET A 395 11.06 -3.89 -19.08
C MET A 395 9.67 -3.29 -18.88
N LYS A 396 9.53 -2.24 -18.05
CA LYS A 396 8.25 -1.55 -17.85
C LYS A 396 7.84 -0.78 -19.10
N ARG A 397 8.77 -0.10 -19.78
CA ARG A 397 8.53 0.57 -21.07
C ARG A 397 7.98 -0.39 -22.12
N GLU A 398 8.60 -1.56 -22.30
CA GLU A 398 8.17 -2.58 -23.27
C GLU A 398 6.77 -3.13 -23.00
N ARG A 399 6.30 -3.07 -21.75
CA ARG A 399 4.95 -3.51 -21.37
C ARG A 399 3.87 -2.46 -21.66
N VAL A 400 4.24 -1.23 -22.01
CA VAL A 400 3.31 -0.16 -22.41
C VAL A 400 2.99 -0.29 -23.90
N THR A 401 2.12 -1.24 -24.24
CA THR A 401 1.71 -1.55 -25.62
C THR A 401 0.20 -1.63 -25.77
N GLY A 402 -0.30 -1.59 -27.02
CA GLY A 402 -1.72 -1.76 -27.32
C GLY A 402 -2.63 -0.73 -26.64
N ILE A 403 -3.60 -1.18 -25.84
CA ILE A 403 -4.55 -0.28 -25.18
C ILE A 403 -3.89 0.64 -24.13
N TYR A 404 -2.75 0.25 -23.57
CA TYR A 404 -2.05 1.03 -22.54
C TYR A 404 -1.45 2.33 -23.11
N THR A 405 -1.07 2.35 -24.40
CA THR A 405 -0.50 3.54 -25.05
C THR A 405 -1.51 4.69 -25.18
N LYS A 406 -2.82 4.40 -25.07
CA LYS A 406 -3.87 5.43 -25.01
C LYS A 406 -3.89 6.20 -23.69
N VAL A 407 -3.35 5.63 -22.62
CA VAL A 407 -3.36 6.22 -21.27
C VAL A 407 -2.01 6.84 -20.92
N PHE A 408 -0.92 6.25 -21.42
CA PHE A 408 0.45 6.67 -21.14
C PHE A 408 1.38 6.34 -22.31
N SER A 409 2.20 7.31 -22.73
CA SER A 409 3.21 7.08 -23.77
C SER A 409 4.38 6.28 -23.21
N PRO A 410 4.89 5.24 -23.92
CA PRO A 410 6.12 4.55 -23.54
C PRO A 410 7.32 5.50 -23.46
N ASP A 411 7.31 6.63 -24.19
CA ASP A 411 8.38 7.62 -24.14
C ASP A 411 8.55 8.27 -22.76
N GLY A 412 7.51 8.21 -21.94
CA GLY A 412 7.55 8.62 -20.54
C GLY A 412 8.55 7.79 -19.70
N LEU A 413 9.04 6.67 -20.22
CA LEU A 413 10.02 5.77 -19.60
C LEU A 413 11.33 5.64 -20.40
N ASN A 414 11.54 6.46 -21.44
CA ASN A 414 12.82 6.50 -22.14
C ASN A 414 13.93 7.01 -21.22
N PHE A 415 15.16 6.57 -21.48
CA PHE A 415 16.34 7.10 -20.80
C PHE A 415 16.45 8.60 -21.07
N THR A 416 16.64 9.36 -20.00
CA THR A 416 17.00 10.78 -20.08
C THR A 416 18.52 10.91 -20.05
N PRO A 417 19.10 12.07 -20.39
CA PRO A 417 20.54 12.26 -20.36
C PRO A 417 21.20 11.88 -19.02
N LYS A 418 20.50 12.08 -17.88
CA LYS A 418 20.96 11.64 -16.55
C LYS A 418 21.07 10.13 -16.42
N ILE A 419 20.04 9.41 -16.89
CA ILE A 419 19.98 7.95 -16.88
C ILE A 419 21.03 7.39 -17.85
N SER A 420 21.12 7.95 -19.05
CA SER A 420 22.13 7.59 -20.04
C SER A 420 23.55 7.76 -19.52
N LEU A 421 23.84 8.85 -18.79
CA LEU A 421 25.15 9.06 -18.19
C LEU A 421 25.47 7.96 -17.16
N ALA A 422 24.56 7.71 -16.22
CA ALA A 422 24.76 6.67 -15.21
C ALA A 422 24.90 5.27 -15.82
N ALA A 423 24.05 4.92 -16.79
CA ALA A 423 24.11 3.65 -17.50
C ALA A 423 25.42 3.51 -18.30
N GLY A 424 25.87 4.58 -18.97
CA GLY A 424 27.14 4.60 -19.71
C GLY A 424 28.36 4.42 -18.80
N GLN A 425 28.32 4.97 -17.59
CA GLN A 425 29.35 4.74 -16.56
C GLN A 425 29.37 3.29 -16.07
N VAL A 426 28.20 2.68 -15.86
CA VAL A 426 28.11 1.26 -15.49
C VAL A 426 28.66 0.36 -16.62
N ALA A 427 28.29 0.63 -17.86
CA ALA A 427 28.81 -0.08 -19.04
C ALA A 427 30.33 0.07 -19.17
N TYR A 428 30.87 1.27 -18.89
CA TYR A 428 32.33 1.50 -18.85
C TYR A 428 33.02 0.61 -17.82
N LEU A 429 32.48 0.56 -16.60
CA LEU A 429 33.05 -0.23 -15.50
C LEU A 429 33.00 -1.74 -15.78
N ARG A 430 32.16 -2.17 -16.71
CA ARG A 430 32.05 -3.57 -17.19
C ARG A 430 32.90 -3.87 -18.43
N GLY A 431 33.47 -2.85 -19.06
CA GLY A 431 34.20 -3.01 -20.31
C GLY A 431 33.32 -3.13 -21.55
N GLU A 432 32.05 -2.72 -21.47
CA GLU A 432 31.08 -2.76 -22.57
C GLU A 432 31.25 -1.54 -23.48
N ILE A 433 32.29 -1.57 -24.32
CA ILE A 433 32.78 -0.40 -25.09
C ILE A 433 31.68 0.30 -25.90
N GLN A 434 30.97 -0.45 -26.75
CA GLN A 434 29.99 0.13 -27.69
C GLN A 434 28.77 0.71 -26.98
N GLU A 435 28.28 0.01 -25.96
CA GLU A 435 27.13 0.44 -25.16
C GLU A 435 27.48 1.67 -24.32
N SER A 436 28.65 1.65 -23.65
CA SER A 436 29.17 2.78 -22.89
C SER A 436 29.29 4.03 -23.76
N GLY A 437 29.93 3.92 -24.93
CA GLY A 437 30.10 5.03 -25.86
C GLY A 437 28.78 5.64 -26.30
N ALA A 438 27.84 4.81 -26.79
CA ALA A 438 26.54 5.29 -27.26
C ALA A 438 25.72 6.00 -26.16
N LEU A 439 25.74 5.47 -24.93
CA LEU A 439 25.04 6.05 -23.79
C LEU A 439 25.68 7.36 -23.31
N LEU A 440 27.01 7.43 -23.25
CA LEU A 440 27.73 8.63 -22.87
C LEU A 440 27.59 9.73 -23.93
N GLU A 441 27.61 9.41 -25.22
CA GLU A 441 27.33 10.37 -26.30
C GLU A 441 25.89 10.90 -26.24
N ALA A 442 24.91 10.04 -25.91
CA ALA A 442 23.54 10.47 -25.69
C ALA A 442 23.44 11.45 -24.51
N ALA A 443 24.17 11.19 -23.42
CA ALA A 443 24.26 12.10 -22.28
C ALA A 443 24.95 13.42 -22.60
N ALA A 444 25.99 13.39 -23.46
CA ALA A 444 26.77 14.57 -23.83
C ALA A 444 25.97 15.63 -24.60
N LYS A 445 24.81 15.27 -25.16
CA LYS A 445 23.86 16.20 -25.78
C LYS A 445 23.25 17.18 -24.78
N ASP A 446 23.21 16.84 -23.49
CA ASP A 446 22.78 17.74 -22.44
C ASP A 446 23.95 18.61 -21.97
N LYS A 447 23.82 19.92 -22.12
CA LYS A 447 24.88 20.90 -21.76
C LYS A 447 25.32 20.81 -20.30
N ASN A 448 24.44 20.42 -19.38
CA ASN A 448 24.76 20.33 -17.96
C ASN A 448 25.56 19.06 -17.63
N LEU A 449 25.49 18.04 -18.48
CA LEU A 449 26.15 16.75 -18.29
C LEU A 449 27.32 16.55 -19.25
N ALA A 450 27.44 17.38 -20.29
CA ALA A 450 28.44 17.28 -21.35
C ALA A 450 29.86 17.15 -20.81
N ILE A 451 30.26 17.99 -19.85
CA ILE A 451 31.62 17.95 -19.29
C ILE A 451 31.93 16.59 -18.67
N GLU A 452 31.02 16.05 -17.89
CA GLU A 452 31.20 14.75 -17.26
C GLU A 452 31.14 13.62 -18.29
N ALA A 453 30.17 13.65 -19.21
CA ALA A 453 30.06 12.65 -20.26
C ALA A 453 31.32 12.59 -21.14
N TYR A 454 31.86 13.75 -21.54
CA TYR A 454 33.10 13.82 -22.31
C TYR A 454 34.33 13.39 -21.52
N LYS A 455 34.36 13.59 -20.19
CA LYS A 455 35.41 13.02 -19.34
C LYS A 455 35.42 11.49 -19.42
N TRP A 456 34.25 10.85 -19.29
CA TRP A 456 34.15 9.39 -19.40
C TRP A 456 34.43 8.89 -20.83
N LEU A 457 34.00 9.62 -21.86
CA LEU A 457 34.33 9.31 -23.25
C LEU A 457 35.83 9.43 -23.55
N ALA A 458 36.53 10.41 -22.95
CA ALA A 458 37.97 10.52 -23.05
C ALA A 458 38.69 9.31 -22.44
N ALA A 459 38.26 8.88 -21.24
CA ALA A 459 38.78 7.67 -20.63
C ALA A 459 38.48 6.43 -21.48
N LEU A 460 37.28 6.33 -22.07
CA LEU A 460 36.90 5.22 -22.96
C LEU A 460 37.76 5.19 -24.22
N SER A 461 37.99 6.36 -24.83
CA SER A 461 38.88 6.49 -25.99
C SER A 461 40.31 6.05 -25.66
N GLU A 462 40.84 6.40 -24.48
CA GLU A 462 42.18 5.99 -24.04
C GLU A 462 42.32 4.47 -23.84
N VAL A 463 41.33 3.82 -23.21
CA VAL A 463 41.41 2.37 -22.91
C VAL A 463 41.04 1.47 -24.07
N SER A 464 40.21 1.92 -25.01
CA SER A 464 39.68 1.05 -26.08
C SER A 464 39.83 1.59 -27.50
N GLY A 465 40.36 2.80 -27.68
CA GLY A 465 40.42 3.46 -28.98
C GLY A 465 39.04 3.83 -29.56
N TYR A 466 38.02 3.97 -28.71
CA TYR A 466 36.69 4.40 -29.16
C TYR A 466 36.77 5.81 -29.78
N GLU A 467 36.21 5.98 -30.98
CA GLU A 467 36.25 7.24 -31.70
C GLU A 467 35.25 8.22 -31.08
N VAL A 468 35.75 9.36 -30.58
CA VAL A 468 34.93 10.40 -29.95
C VAL A 468 35.19 11.74 -30.62
N THR A 469 34.12 12.45 -30.97
CA THR A 469 34.23 13.85 -31.40
C THR A 469 34.05 14.77 -30.20
N PHE A 470 35.14 15.39 -29.76
CA PHE A 470 35.10 16.39 -28.69
C PHE A 470 34.70 17.77 -29.22
N PRO A 471 33.95 18.58 -28.46
CA PRO A 471 33.64 19.94 -28.84
C PRO A 471 34.91 20.81 -28.82
N GLU A 472 34.95 21.83 -29.68
CA GLU A 472 36.09 22.73 -29.77
C GLU A 472 36.44 23.34 -28.39
N GLY A 473 37.72 23.29 -28.04
CA GLY A 473 38.23 23.83 -26.77
C GLY A 473 38.02 22.94 -25.54
N PHE A 474 37.41 21.75 -25.68
CA PHE A 474 37.36 20.79 -24.58
C PHE A 474 38.71 20.10 -24.40
N ALA A 475 39.27 20.23 -23.20
CA ALA A 475 40.46 19.51 -22.76
C ALA A 475 40.10 18.73 -21.48
N PRO A 476 40.13 17.39 -21.50
CA PRO A 476 39.81 16.60 -20.33
C PRO A 476 40.89 16.76 -19.25
N ASN A 477 40.48 16.74 -17.98
CA ASN A 477 41.42 16.71 -16.86
C ASN A 477 42.17 15.37 -16.87
N THR A 478 43.48 15.41 -17.14
CA THR A 478 44.30 14.21 -17.30
C THR A 478 44.37 13.35 -16.03
N VAL A 479 44.30 13.97 -14.85
CA VAL A 479 44.29 13.24 -13.57
C VAL A 479 43.01 12.42 -13.45
N GLU A 480 41.85 13.05 -13.67
CA GLU A 480 40.56 12.35 -13.57
C GLU A 480 40.39 11.29 -14.66
N VAL A 481 40.90 11.51 -15.87
CA VAL A 481 40.91 10.49 -16.93
C VAL A 481 41.76 9.29 -16.51
N HIS A 482 42.95 9.53 -15.95
CA HIS A 482 43.82 8.45 -15.49
C HIS A 482 43.17 7.61 -14.37
N GLU A 483 42.44 8.25 -13.44
CA GLU A 483 41.66 7.54 -12.42
C GLU A 483 40.62 6.61 -13.05
N LEU A 484 39.89 7.08 -14.06
CA LEU A 484 38.89 6.29 -14.77
C LEU A 484 39.49 5.15 -15.59
N VAL A 485 40.64 5.37 -16.22
CA VAL A 485 41.37 4.34 -16.98
C VAL A 485 41.70 3.14 -16.09
N SER A 486 42.05 3.39 -14.82
CA SER A 486 42.42 2.33 -13.86
C SER A 486 41.28 1.39 -13.45
N VAL A 487 40.02 1.79 -13.69
CA VAL A 487 38.82 1.05 -13.30
C VAL A 487 37.99 0.55 -14.49
N PHE A 488 38.49 0.70 -15.72
CA PHE A 488 37.82 0.15 -16.90
C PHE A 488 37.73 -1.38 -16.81
N GLY A 489 36.53 -1.93 -17.01
CA GLY A 489 36.30 -3.38 -16.89
C GLY A 489 36.60 -3.96 -15.51
N ALA A 490 36.69 -3.13 -14.46
CA ALA A 490 36.99 -3.57 -13.10
C ALA A 490 35.85 -4.39 -12.47
N ILE A 491 34.63 -4.28 -13.00
CA ILE A 491 33.44 -4.98 -12.49
C ILE A 491 33.08 -6.09 -13.46
N ARG A 492 32.88 -7.31 -12.94
CA ARG A 492 32.40 -8.43 -13.76
C ARG A 492 30.87 -8.37 -13.87
N PRO A 493 30.29 -8.75 -15.02
CA PRO A 493 28.84 -8.94 -15.12
C PRO A 493 28.37 -9.95 -14.07
N SER A 494 27.25 -9.67 -13.40
CA SER A 494 26.59 -10.69 -12.58
C SER A 494 26.16 -11.83 -13.51
N LYS A 495 26.53 -13.08 -13.17
CA LYS A 495 26.14 -14.27 -13.94
C LYS A 495 24.63 -14.47 -13.99
#